data_AF-A0A1W5D9Z1-F1
#
_entry.id   AF-A0A1W5D9Z1-F1
#
_cell.length_a   1.000
_cell.length_b   1.000
_cell.length_c   1.000
_cell.angle_alpha   90.00
_cell.angle_beta   90.00
_cell.angle_gamma   90.00
#
_symmetry.space_group_name_H-M   'P 1'
#
loop_
_entity.id
_entity.type
_entity.pdbx_description
1 polymer ?
#
loop_
_entity_poly.entity_id
_entity_poly.type
_entity_poly.pdbx_seq_one_letter_code
_entity_poly.pdbx_strand_id
1 'polypeptide(L)'
;MLAGGAISYKSGRQPIVTLSSTEAEYVALTLAAKEAIAVNRLLKELHNLHLPKDGPVKIFEDNQPAIDLTKRPASSNGRTKHIKLRWHYIRQEIDRGTVKVTWISINN
;
A
#
# COMPACT_ATOMS: atom_id res chain seq x y z
N MET A 1 -1.81 -14.09 -2.87
CA MET A 1 -1.91 -15.47 -2.36
C MET A 1 -1.05 -16.37 -3.23
N LEU A 2 -0.45 -17.41 -2.66
CA LEU A 2 0.28 -18.44 -3.39
C LEU A 2 -0.30 -19.79 -2.97
N ALA A 3 -0.62 -20.66 -3.93
CA ALA A 3 -1.24 -21.97 -3.67
C ALA A 3 -2.48 -21.93 -2.74
N GLY A 4 -3.32 -20.90 -2.86
CA GLY A 4 -4.52 -20.73 -2.03
C GLY A 4 -4.27 -20.18 -0.61
N GLY A 5 -3.02 -19.92 -0.24
CA GLY A 5 -2.63 -19.38 1.06
C GLY A 5 -2.17 -17.92 1.05
N ALA A 6 -2.25 -17.27 2.21
CA ALA A 6 -1.59 -16.00 2.45
C ALA A 6 -0.06 -16.20 2.47
N ILE A 7 0.68 -15.34 1.76
CA ILE A 7 2.15 -15.41 1.71
C ILE A 7 2.76 -14.66 2.91
N SER A 8 2.13 -13.54 3.26
CA SER A 8 2.48 -12.76 4.45
C SER A 8 1.22 -12.10 4.99
N TYR A 9 1.18 -11.92 6.30
CA TYR A 9 0.16 -11.15 7.00
C TYR A 9 0.82 -10.38 8.14
N LYS A 10 0.26 -9.22 8.46
CA LYS A 10 0.70 -8.42 9.61
C LYS A 10 -0.49 -7.76 10.27
N SER A 11 -0.55 -7.87 11.59
CA SER A 11 -1.46 -7.12 12.45
C SER A 11 -0.66 -6.52 13.60
N GLY A 12 -0.94 -5.27 13.95
CA GLY A 12 -0.23 -4.59 15.03
C GLY A 12 -0.42 -3.08 14.99
N ARG A 13 0.02 -2.42 16.06
CA ARG A 13 -0.02 -0.96 16.15
C ARG A 13 1.03 -0.36 15.20
N GLN A 14 0.65 0.74 14.56
CA GLN A 14 1.58 1.46 13.70
C GLN A 14 2.67 2.12 14.56
N PRO A 15 3.92 2.18 14.06
CA PRO A 15 5.05 2.72 14.83
C PRO A 15 5.02 4.26 14.94
N ILE A 16 3.96 4.90 14.46
CA ILE A 16 3.78 6.34 14.48
C ILE A 16 2.41 6.72 15.00
N VAL A 17 2.35 7.91 15.60
CA VAL A 17 1.09 8.55 15.97
C VAL A 17 0.49 9.16 14.72
N THR A 18 -0.78 8.86 14.45
CA THR A 18 -1.58 9.47 13.39
C THR A 18 -2.67 10.35 14.00
N LEU A 19 -3.08 11.40 13.28
CA LEU A 19 -4.06 12.37 13.78
C LEU A 19 -5.49 12.04 13.34
N SER A 20 -5.67 11.03 12.49
CA SER A 20 -6.96 10.54 12.02
C SER A 20 -6.90 9.06 11.63
N SER A 21 -8.06 8.41 11.55
CA SER A 21 -8.18 7.06 11.00
C SER A 21 -7.74 7.01 9.54
N THR A 22 -8.08 8.02 8.73
CA THR A 22 -7.62 8.14 7.34
C THR A 22 -6.09 8.18 7.24
N GLU A 23 -5.41 8.92 8.11
CA GLU A 23 -3.95 8.92 8.16
C GLU A 23 -3.39 7.57 8.61
N ALA A 24 -4.05 6.89 9.55
CA ALA A 24 -3.69 5.55 9.95
C ALA A 24 -3.78 4.58 8.77
N GLU A 25 -4.92 4.51 8.08
CA GLU A 25 -5.08 3.60 6.94
C GLU A 25 -4.12 3.92 5.81
N TYR A 26 -3.84 5.21 5.56
CA TYR A 26 -2.82 5.59 4.59
C TYR A 26 -1.41 5.07 4.95
N VAL A 27 -1.06 5.10 6.24
CA VAL A 27 0.21 4.56 6.74
C VAL A 27 0.24 3.03 6.60
N ALA A 28 -0.86 2.35 6.95
CA ALA A 28 -1.01 0.91 6.77
C ALA A 28 -0.84 0.54 5.29
N LEU A 29 -1.55 1.21 4.40
CA LEU A 29 -1.48 1.06 2.95
C LEU A 29 -0.04 1.25 2.43
N THR A 30 0.69 2.26 2.92
CA THR A 30 2.09 2.49 2.54
C THR A 30 3.01 1.35 3.00
N LEU A 31 2.80 0.81 4.20
CA LEU A 31 3.59 -0.30 4.73
C LEU A 31 3.29 -1.59 3.96
N ALA A 32 2.01 -1.86 3.68
CA ALA A 32 1.57 -2.98 2.87
C ALA A 32 2.16 -2.92 1.45
N ALA A 33 2.22 -1.73 0.84
CA ALA A 33 2.85 -1.54 -0.47
C ALA A 33 4.34 -1.90 -0.46
N LYS A 34 5.10 -1.46 0.55
CA LYS A 34 6.52 -1.80 0.68
C LYS A 34 6.74 -3.30 0.77
N GLU A 35 5.95 -3.96 1.60
CA GLU A 35 6.03 -5.41 1.80
C GLU A 35 5.63 -6.17 0.54
N ALA A 36 4.53 -5.78 -0.11
CA ALA A 36 4.06 -6.42 -1.33
C ALA A 36 5.04 -6.24 -2.50
N ILE A 37 5.70 -5.08 -2.61
CA ILE A 37 6.79 -4.87 -3.58
C ILE A 37 7.97 -5.78 -3.29
N ALA A 38 8.39 -5.88 -2.02
CA ALA A 38 9.52 -6.74 -1.63
C ALA A 38 9.22 -8.23 -1.91
N VAL A 39 8.03 -8.71 -1.55
CA VAL A 39 7.56 -10.07 -1.85
C VAL A 39 7.51 -10.29 -3.36
N ASN A 40 6.97 -9.35 -4.13
CA ASN A 40 6.93 -9.45 -5.59
C ASN A 40 8.33 -9.53 -6.21
N ARG A 41 9.30 -8.76 -5.69
CA ARG A 41 10.71 -8.84 -6.13
C ARG A 41 11.32 -10.21 -5.83
N LEU A 42 11.18 -10.69 -4.59
CA LEU A 42 11.67 -12.01 -4.18
C LEU A 42 11.06 -13.12 -5.05
N LEU A 43 9.75 -13.06 -5.28
CA LEU A 43 9.04 -14.03 -6.12
C LEU A 43 9.53 -14.01 -7.58
N LYS A 44 9.91 -12.85 -8.12
CA LYS A 44 10.52 -12.73 -9.47
C LYS A 44 11.95 -13.29 -9.52
N GLU A 45 12.72 -13.16 -8.44
CA GLU A 45 14.07 -13.73 -8.33
C GLU A 45 14.05 -15.26 -8.21
N LEU A 46 12.96 -15.84 -7.70
CA LEU A 46 12.77 -17.28 -7.67
C LEU A 46 12.41 -17.80 -9.08
N HIS A 47 13.43 -17.97 -9.92
CA HIS A 47 13.40 -18.35 -11.35
C HIS A 47 12.52 -19.56 -11.74
N ASN A 48 12.08 -20.37 -10.78
CA ASN A 48 11.32 -21.61 -11.02
C ASN A 48 9.80 -21.46 -10.84
N LEU A 49 9.30 -20.30 -10.40
CA LEU A 49 7.87 -20.08 -10.26
C LEU A 49 7.32 -19.54 -11.57
N HIS A 50 6.40 -20.28 -12.20
CA HIS A 50 5.60 -19.82 -13.34
C HIS A 50 4.58 -18.77 -12.88
N LEU A 51 5.05 -17.63 -12.41
CA LEU A 51 4.21 -16.55 -11.91
C LEU A 51 3.61 -15.78 -13.10
N PRO A 52 2.37 -15.28 -12.97
CA PRO A 52 1.78 -14.41 -13.96
C PRO A 52 2.71 -13.22 -14.28
N LYS A 53 2.87 -12.95 -15.58
CA LYS A 53 3.73 -11.88 -16.09
C LYS A 53 3.26 -10.49 -15.69
N ASP A 54 4.27 -9.63 -15.63
CA ASP A 54 4.34 -8.19 -15.39
C ASP A 54 3.03 -7.38 -15.33
N GLY A 55 2.88 -6.70 -14.20
CA GLY A 55 1.88 -5.68 -13.93
C GLY A 55 2.13 -5.02 -12.57
N PRO A 56 1.41 -3.94 -12.24
CA PRO A 56 1.49 -3.32 -10.93
C PRO A 56 1.08 -4.30 -9.84
N VAL A 57 1.75 -4.21 -8.68
CA VAL A 57 1.31 -4.85 -7.44
C VAL A 57 -0.06 -4.27 -7.07
N LYS A 58 -1.09 -5.10 -7.13
CA LYS A 58 -2.45 -4.71 -6.80
C LYS A 58 -2.66 -4.76 -5.28
N ILE A 59 -3.09 -3.64 -4.70
CA ILE A 59 -3.43 -3.53 -3.29
C ILE A 59 -4.90 -3.16 -3.17
N PHE A 60 -5.61 -3.82 -2.27
CA PHE A 60 -7.02 -3.56 -1.99
C PHE A 60 -7.12 -2.79 -0.68
N GLU A 61 -7.97 -1.76 -0.67
CA GLU A 61 -8.20 -0.89 0.47
C GLU A 61 -9.69 -0.53 0.54
N ASP A 62 -10.27 -0.49 1.75
CA ASP A 62 -11.68 -0.15 1.96
C ASP A 62 -11.90 1.33 2.30
N ASN A 63 -10.87 2.02 2.81
CA ASN A 63 -10.94 3.43 3.20
C ASN A 63 -10.75 4.37 2.00
N GLN A 64 -11.87 4.83 1.43
CA GLN A 64 -11.88 5.72 0.27
C GLN A 64 -11.08 7.03 0.48
N PRO A 65 -11.19 7.75 1.63
CA PRO A 65 -10.33 8.89 1.91
C PRO A 65 -8.82 8.58 1.88
N ALA A 66 -8.40 7.42 2.38
CA ALA A 66 -7.00 7.00 2.33
C ALA A 66 -6.55 6.72 0.89
N ILE A 67 -7.40 6.10 0.07
CA ILE A 67 -7.14 5.92 -1.36
C ILE A 67 -7.00 7.28 -2.05
N ASP A 68 -7.85 8.25 -1.73
CA ASP A 68 -7.79 9.57 -2.37
C ASP A 68 -6.53 10.36 -1.99
N LEU A 69 -6.01 10.16 -0.78
CA LEU A 69 -4.69 10.67 -0.38
C LEU A 69 -3.56 10.14 -1.27
N THR A 70 -3.71 8.99 -1.93
CA THR A 70 -2.70 8.49 -2.88
C THR A 70 -2.75 9.23 -4.22
N LYS A 71 -3.89 9.82 -4.58
CA LYS A 71 -4.10 10.46 -5.88
C LYS A 71 -3.85 11.97 -5.87
N ARG A 72 -4.06 12.64 -4.74
CA ARG A 72 -3.94 14.10 -4.63
C ARG A 72 -3.07 14.49 -3.43
N PRO A 73 -2.23 15.52 -3.54
CA PRO A 73 -1.64 16.13 -2.37
C PRO A 73 -2.76 16.71 -1.50
N ALA A 74 -2.89 16.23 -0.27
CA ALA A 74 -3.72 16.91 0.72
C ALA A 74 -3.22 18.35 0.84
N SER A 75 -4.12 19.32 0.62
CA SER A 75 -3.81 20.74 0.77
C SER A 75 -3.11 20.95 2.11
N SER A 76 -1.93 21.54 2.04
CA SER A 76 -0.92 21.54 3.08
C SER A 76 -1.26 22.50 4.21
N ASN A 77 -2.27 22.19 5.02
CA ASN A 77 -2.54 22.89 6.27
C ASN A 77 -1.69 22.29 7.40
N GLY A 78 -0.36 22.41 7.33
CA GLY A 78 0.60 22.29 8.45
C GLY A 78 0.66 21.00 9.31
N ARG A 79 -0.37 20.15 9.33
CA ARG A 79 -0.66 19.12 10.35
C ARG A 79 -0.02 17.75 10.07
N THR A 80 0.43 17.50 8.84
CA THR A 80 0.87 16.17 8.36
C THR A 80 2.38 16.09 8.05
N LYS A 81 3.20 17.00 8.59
CA LYS A 81 4.64 17.09 8.27
C LYS A 81 5.42 15.78 8.54
N HIS A 82 5.12 15.06 9.62
CA HIS A 82 5.80 13.82 10.02
C HIS A 82 5.46 12.61 9.13
N ILE A 83 4.38 12.71 8.35
CA ILE A 83 3.88 11.66 7.47
C ILE A 83 4.29 11.90 5.99
N LYS A 84 4.81 13.10 5.66
CA LYS A 84 5.21 13.50 4.30
C LYS A 84 6.15 12.53 3.60
N LEU A 85 7.14 11.95 4.29
CA LEU A 85 8.06 11.00 3.66
C LEU A 85 7.34 9.72 3.17
N ARG A 86 6.36 9.24 3.94
CA ARG A 86 5.52 8.09 3.55
C ARG A 86 4.55 8.46 2.43
N TRP A 87 4.03 9.69 2.44
CA TRP A 87 3.20 10.22 1.35
C TRP A 87 3.91 10.18 0.01
N HIS A 88 5.19 10.56 -0.03
CA HIS A 88 5.94 10.55 -1.28
C HIS A 88 6.19 9.14 -1.79
N TYR A 89 6.50 8.17 -0.92
CA TYR A 89 6.84 6.83 -1.37
C TYR A 89 5.71 6.13 -2.13
N ILE A 90 4.54 5.98 -1.52
CA ILE A 90 3.44 5.23 -2.17
C ILE A 90 2.94 5.94 -3.43
N ARG A 91 2.93 7.28 -3.45
CA ARG A 91 2.58 8.04 -4.63
C ARG A 91 3.59 7.82 -5.75
N GLN A 92 4.88 7.88 -5.46
CA GLN A 92 5.93 7.61 -6.45
C GLN A 92 5.80 6.19 -7.02
N GLU A 93 5.47 5.19 -6.21
CA GLU A 93 5.27 3.83 -6.71
C GLU A 93 3.99 3.68 -7.56
N ILE A 94 2.94 4.43 -7.26
CA ILE A 94 1.73 4.50 -8.10
C ILE A 94 2.02 5.23 -9.42
N ASP A 95 2.70 6.36 -9.36
CA ASP A 95 3.09 7.16 -10.54
C ASP A 95 4.05 6.39 -11.46
N ARG A 96 4.94 5.58 -10.88
CA ARG A 96 5.83 4.64 -11.62
C ARG A 96 5.06 3.47 -12.23
N GLY A 97 3.80 3.25 -11.86
CA GLY A 97 3.04 2.06 -12.26
C GLY A 97 3.51 0.78 -11.56
N THR A 98 4.31 0.87 -10.49
CA THR A 98 4.70 -0.29 -9.68
C THR A 98 3.53 -0.80 -8.84
N VAL A 99 2.66 0.10 -8.38
CA VAL A 99 1.54 -0.22 -7.47
C VAL A 99 0.21 0.29 -8.05
N LYS A 100 -0.85 -0.49 -7.86
CA LYS A 100 -2.22 -0.09 -8.17
C LYS A 100 -3.12 -0.32 -6.98
N VAL A 101 -3.62 0.76 -6.38
CA VAL A 101 -4.58 0.70 -5.27
C VAL A 101 -6.00 0.65 -5.82
N THR A 102 -6.79 -0.33 -5.37
CA THR A 102 -8.18 -0.56 -5.80
C THR A 102 -9.09 -0.55 -4.59
N TRP A 103 -10.20 0.16 -4.66
CA TRP A 103 -11.20 0.09 -3.61
C TRP A 103 -11.88 -1.29 -3.58
N ILE A 104 -12.16 -1.78 -2.37
CA ILE A 104 -12.98 -2.97 -2.15
C ILE A 104 -14.06 -2.67 -1.11
N SER A 105 -15.25 -3.21 -1.34
CA SER A 105 -16.34 -3.12 -0.36
C SER A 105 -16.13 -4.14 0.75
N ILE A 106 -16.50 -3.77 1.98
CA ILE A 106 -16.64 -4.71 3.08
C ILE A 106 -17.96 -5.47 2.83
N ASN A 107 -17.86 -6.70 2.32
CA ASN A 107 -19.01 -7.61 2.30
C ASN A 107 -19.17 -8.16 3.72
N ASN A 108 -20.18 -7.67 4.44
CA ASN A 108 -20.66 -8.28 5.69
C ASN A 108 -21.53 -9.49 5.39
#